data_AF-A0A2W2CSQ9-F1
#
_entry.id   AF-A0A2W2CSQ9-F1
#
_cell.length_a   1.000
_cell.length_b   1.000
_cell.length_c   1.000
_cell.angle_alpha   90.00
_cell.angle_beta   90.00
_cell.angle_gamma   90.00
#
_symmetry.space_group_name_H-M   'P 1'
#
loop_
_entity.id
_entity.type
_entity.pdbx_description
1 polymer ?
#
loop_
_entity_poly.entity_id
_entity_poly.type
_entity_poly.pdbx_seq_one_letter_code
_entity_poly.pdbx_strand_id
1 'polypeptide(L)' 'MDTGFPDLLKPFLKYAGTEPITPDASLTDLGLDSMRAIELLFAIEDTYGVSMPDELLTNHTFATAGSLWATIESLRGRAA' A
#
# COMPACT_ATOMS: atom_id res chain seq x y z
N MET A 1 11.29 2.71 0.95
CA MET A 1 10.31 1.73 1.46
C MET A 1 10.78 1.23 2.81
N ASP A 2 9.93 1.35 3.83
CA ASP A 2 10.26 0.84 5.17
C ASP A 2 10.21 -0.69 5.20
N THR A 3 10.96 -1.31 6.11
CA THR A 3 10.98 -2.77 6.29
C THR A 3 9.65 -3.36 6.75
N GLY A 4 8.80 -2.58 7.43
CA GLY A 4 7.48 -3.01 7.91
C GLY A 4 6.39 -2.96 6.84
N PHE A 5 6.55 -2.14 5.79
CA PHE A 5 5.52 -1.99 4.74
C PHE A 5 5.23 -3.28 3.94
N PRO A 6 6.23 -4.05 3.47
CA PRO A 6 5.98 -5.35 2.86
C PRO A 6 5.21 -6.30 3.78
N ASP A 7 5.51 -6.26 5.09
CA ASP A 7 4.88 -7.15 6.07
C ASP A 7 3.42 -6.77 6.31
N LEU A 8 3.12 -5.47 6.31
CA LEU A 8 1.76 -4.93 6.36
C LEU A 8 0.92 -5.38 5.15
N LEU A 9 1.53 -5.52 3.97
CA LEU A 9 0.82 -5.89 2.74
C LEU A 9 0.46 -7.38 2.68
N LYS A 10 1.31 -8.28 3.20
CA LYS A 10 1.11 -9.74 3.16
C LYS A 10 -0.31 -10.21 3.52
N PRO A 11 -0.95 -9.77 4.63
CA PRO A 11 -2.30 -10.23 4.98
C PRO A 11 -3.38 -9.82 3.98
N PHE A 12 -3.15 -8.78 3.17
CA PHE A 12 -4.11 -8.27 2.18
C PHE A 12 -3.91 -8.86 0.79
N LEU A 13 -2.79 -9.58 0.56
CA LEU A 13 -2.40 -10.10 -0.73
C LEU A 13 -2.54 -11.62 -0.77
N LYS A 14 -3.53 -12.09 -1.53
CA LYS A 14 -3.86 -13.53 -1.62
C LYS A 14 -2.72 -14.39 -2.19
N TYR A 15 -1.91 -13.81 -3.08
CA TYR A 15 -0.82 -14.50 -3.75
C TYR A 15 0.56 -14.02 -3.29
N ALA A 16 0.63 -13.18 -2.25
CA ALA A 16 1.90 -12.90 -1.60
C ALA A 16 2.37 -14.15 -0.87
N GLY A 17 3.35 -14.84 -1.46
CA GLY A 17 4.00 -15.98 -0.84
C GLY A 17 4.97 -15.55 0.26
N THR A 18 6.00 -16.36 0.45
CA THR A 18 7.13 -16.03 1.35
C THR A 18 8.16 -15.09 0.74
N GLU A 19 7.98 -14.72 -0.54
CA GLU A 19 8.90 -13.84 -1.24
C GLU A 19 8.78 -12.38 -0.76
N PRO A 20 9.90 -11.64 -0.75
CA PRO A 20 9.87 -10.23 -0.42
C PRO A 20 9.09 -9.44 -1.48
N ILE A 21 8.18 -8.58 -1.03
CA ILE A 21 7.44 -7.70 -1.92
C ILE A 21 8.37 -6.58 -2.38
N THR A 22 8.68 -6.57 -3.67
CA THR A 22 9.47 -5.52 -4.31
C THR A 22 8.59 -4.30 -4.62
N PRO A 23 9.16 -3.09 -4.71
CA PRO A 23 8.41 -1.90 -5.10
C PRO A 23 7.75 -2.03 -6.48
N ASP A 24 8.38 -2.72 -7.43
CA ASP A 24 7.80 -2.99 -8.75
C ASP A 24 6.72 -4.09 -8.76
N ALA A 25 6.46 -4.73 -7.62
CA ALA A 25 5.47 -5.80 -7.54
C ALA A 25 4.05 -5.25 -7.69
N SER A 26 3.30 -5.82 -8.62
CA SER A 26 1.89 -5.49 -8.87
C SER A 26 1.01 -6.00 -7.74
N LEU A 27 0.40 -5.10 -6.96
CA LEU A 27 -0.48 -5.49 -5.86
C LEU A 27 -1.75 -6.17 -6.38
N THR A 28 -2.24 -5.72 -7.53
CA THR A 28 -3.39 -6.33 -8.21
C THR A 28 -3.10 -7.75 -8.69
N ASP A 29 -1.90 -8.02 -9.23
CA ASP A 29 -1.49 -9.40 -9.58
C ASP A 29 -1.28 -10.26 -8.35
N LEU A 30 -0.83 -9.67 -7.24
CA LEU A 30 -0.69 -10.34 -5.94
C LEU A 30 -2.03 -10.59 -5.24
N GLY A 31 -3.16 -10.23 -5.88
CA GLY A 31 -4.51 -10.56 -5.42
C GLY A 31 -5.09 -9.54 -4.44
N LEU A 32 -4.72 -8.27 -4.58
CA LEU A 32 -5.40 -7.16 -3.89
C LEU A 32 -6.78 -6.93 -4.51
N ASP A 33 -7.83 -7.21 -3.73
CA ASP A 33 -9.23 -6.97 -4.12
C ASP A 33 -9.73 -5.59 -3.62
N SER A 34 -10.82 -5.05 -4.18
CA SER A 34 -11.38 -3.74 -3.78
C SER A 34 -11.68 -3.63 -2.27
N MET A 35 -12.20 -4.70 -1.67
CA MET A 35 -12.44 -4.77 -0.21
C MET A 35 -11.13 -4.70 0.57
N ARG A 36 -10.10 -5.45 0.13
CA ARG A 36 -8.79 -5.50 0.77
C ARG A 36 -8.02 -4.19 0.62
N ALA A 37 -8.20 -3.50 -0.50
CA ALA A 37 -7.60 -2.18 -0.71
C ALA A 37 -8.09 -1.15 0.32
N ILE A 38 -9.39 -1.19 0.66
CA ILE A 38 -9.97 -0.33 1.71
C ILE A 38 -9.44 -0.72 3.10
N GLU A 39 -9.34 -2.00 3.44
CA GLU A 39 -8.75 -2.42 4.72
C GLU A 39 -7.26 -2.04 4.84
N LEU A 40 -6.51 -2.24 3.74
CA LEU A 40 -5.11 -1.86 3.63
C LEU A 40 -4.92 -0.36 3.79
N LEU A 41 -5.81 0.44 3.21
CA LEU A 41 -5.83 1.89 3.36
C LEU A 41 -5.88 2.27 4.84
N PHE A 42 -6.87 1.79 5.58
CA PHE A 42 -7.00 2.08 7.01
C PHE A 42 -5.77 1.62 7.80
N ALA A 43 -5.23 0.44 7.49
CA ALA A 43 -4.04 -0.07 8.15
C ALA A 43 -2.81 0.81 7.89
N ILE A 44 -2.66 1.36 6.69
CA ILE A 44 -1.60 2.31 6.34
C ILE A 44 -1.79 3.64 7.07
N GLU A 45 -3.01 4.18 7.09
CA GLU A 45 -3.31 5.43 7.78
C GLU A 45 -3.01 5.33 9.29
N ASP A 46 -3.41 4.24 9.93
CA ASP A 46 -3.15 3.96 11.34
C ASP A 46 -1.65 3.74 11.62
N THR A 47 -0.99 2.91 10.81
CA THR A 47 0.44 2.55 11.00
C THR A 47 1.36 3.74 10.77
N TYR A 48 1.08 4.56 9.76
CA TYR A 48 1.97 5.64 9.34
C TYR A 48 1.49 7.04 9.72
N GLY A 49 0.31 7.16 10.34
CA GLY A 49 -0.27 8.45 10.74
C GLY A 49 -0.54 9.37 9.56
N VAL A 50 -0.86 8.82 8.39
CA VAL A 50 -1.20 9.57 7.18
C VAL A 50 -2.70 9.52 6.95
N SER A 51 -3.26 10.46 6.19
CA SER A 51 -4.61 10.35 5.67
C SER A 51 -4.58 10.42 4.15
N MET A 52 -5.11 9.39 3.50
CA MET A 52 -5.15 9.26 2.06
C MET A 52 -6.51 9.73 1.54
N PRO A 53 -6.58 10.91 0.88
CA PRO A 53 -7.83 11.38 0.30
C PRO A 53 -8.29 10.48 -0.85
N ASP A 54 -9.60 10.45 -1.09
CA ASP A 54 -10.25 9.63 -2.12
C ASP A 54 -9.67 9.88 -3.52
N GLU A 55 -9.20 11.09 -3.78
CA GLU A 55 -8.54 11.48 -5.04
C GLU A 55 -7.27 10.69 -5.34
N LEU A 56 -6.60 10.18 -4.29
CA LEU A 56 -5.40 9.34 -4.41
C LEU A 56 -5.76 7.85 -4.45
N LEU A 57 -7.02 7.46 -4.23
CA LEU A 57 -7.48 6.08 -4.27
C LEU A 57 -7.73 5.63 -5.71
N THR A 58 -6.68 5.64 -6.51
CA THR A 58 -6.72 5.27 -7.92
C THR A 58 -6.09 3.91 -8.16
N ASN A 59 -6.48 3.26 -9.26
CA ASN A 59 -5.82 2.03 -9.72
C ASN A 59 -4.31 2.20 -9.89
N HIS A 60 -3.82 3.42 -10.16
CA HIS A 60 -2.39 3.68 -10.29
C HIS A 60 -1.69 3.65 -8.92
N THR A 61 -2.30 4.25 -7.89
CA THR A 61 -1.77 4.21 -6.52
C THR A 61 -1.68 2.79 -5.99
N PHE A 62 -2.71 1.98 -6.26
CA PHE A 62 -2.76 0.57 -5.86
C PHE A 62 -2.17 -0.38 -6.92
N ALA A 63 -1.56 0.13 -7.99
CA ALA A 63 -0.99 -0.72 -9.04
C ALA A 63 0.19 -1.52 -8.50
N THR A 64 1.12 -0.85 -7.80
CA THR A 64 2.33 -1.47 -7.28
C THR A 64 2.61 -1.05 -5.85
N ALA A 65 3.39 -1.86 -5.14
CA ALA A 65 3.84 -1.52 -3.79
C ALA A 65 4.63 -0.19 -3.76
N GLY A 66 5.42 0.07 -4.80
CA GLY A 66 6.21 1.29 -4.96
C GLY A 66 5.33 2.53 -5.15
N SER A 67 4.31 2.47 -6.01
CA SER A 67 3.37 3.57 -6.21
C SER A 67 2.63 3.92 -4.92
N LEU A 68 2.16 2.91 -4.19
CA LEU A 68 1.48 3.10 -2.91
C LEU A 68 2.41 3.73 -1.87
N TRP A 69 3.64 3.23 -1.78
CA TRP A 69 4.66 3.76 -0.88
C TRP A 69 5.04 5.21 -1.20
N ALA A 70 5.19 5.56 -2.48
CA ALA A 70 5.50 6.93 -2.91
C ALA A 70 4.39 7.92 -2.50
N THR A 71 3.12 7.47 -2.54
CA THR A 71 1.98 8.24 -2.05
C THR A 71 2.06 8.46 -0.53
N ILE A 72 2.36 7.42 0.24
CA ILE A 72 2.54 7.52 1.70
C ILE A 72 3.66 8.50 2.05
N GLU A 73 4.83 8.40 1.41
CA GLU A 73 5.94 9.32 1.64
C GLU A 73 5.58 10.77 1.27
N SER A 74 4.85 10.96 0.18
CA SER A 74 4.38 12.27 -0.27
C SER A 74 3.37 12.91 0.70
N LEU A 75 2.59 12.10 1.41
CA LEU A 75 1.64 12.56 2.44
C LEU A 75 2.36 12.86 3.75
N ARG A 76 3.29 11.98 4.17
CA ARG A 76 4.15 12.21 5.34
C ARG A 76 4.95 13.50 5.22
N GLY A 77 5.49 13.79 4.04
CA GLY A 77 6.27 15.02 3.80
C GLY A 77 5.44 16.31 3.80
N ARG A 78 4.11 16.22 3.62
CA ARG A 78 3.19 17.36 3.68
C ARG A 78 2.62 17.62 5.07
N ALA A 79 2.75 16.67 5.99
CA ALA A 79 2.27 16.78 7.38
C ALA A 79 3.26 17.51 8.31
N ALA A 80 4.24 18.23 7.76
CA ALA A 80 5.28 18.97 8.48
C ALA A 80 5.02 20.48 8.51
#